data_AF-A0A4U0VPU5-F1
#
_entry.id   AF-A0A4U0VPU5-F1
#
_cell.length_a   1.000
_cell.length_b   1.000
_cell.length_c   1.000
_cell.angle_alpha   90.00
_cell.angle_beta   90.00
_cell.angle_gamma   90.00
#
_symmetry.space_group_name_H-M   'P 1'
#
loop_
_entity.id
_entity.type
_entity.pdbx_description
1 polymer ?
#
loop_
_entity_poly.entity_id
_entity_poly.type
_entity_poly.pdbx_seq_one_letter_code
_entity_poly.pdbx_strand_id
1 'polypeptide(L)'
;MTLAFKADLVRLLHIKENATLQSLFDHVSFALEDEISSLPADEQQWFPRFSTIVDLVEALDGIKGAPAVRFALLCMYQLGRWIL
;
A
#
# COMPACT_ATOMS: atom_id res chain seq x y z
N MET A 1 -1.02 18.00 -2.59
CA MET A 1 -2.33 17.27 -2.63
C MET A 1 -2.22 15.79 -2.26
N THR A 2 -1.04 15.16 -2.25
CA THR A 2 -0.85 13.73 -1.89
C THR A 2 -0.82 13.43 -0.39
N LEU A 3 -0.54 14.42 0.47
CA LEU A 3 -0.40 14.22 1.92
C LEU A 3 -1.71 13.80 2.62
N ALA A 4 -2.84 14.35 2.18
CA ALA A 4 -4.14 14.08 2.78
C ALA A 4 -4.53 12.60 2.64
N PHE A 5 -4.35 12.05 1.43
CA PHE A 5 -4.59 10.63 1.16
C PHE A 5 -3.74 9.71 2.04
N LYS A 6 -2.44 9.99 2.20
CA LYS A 6 -1.56 9.16 3.04
C LYS A 6 -2.05 9.11 4.48
N ALA A 7 -2.36 10.28 5.05
CA ALA A 7 -2.87 10.37 6.41
C ALA A 7 -4.22 9.65 6.58
N ASP A 8 -5.10 9.74 5.58
CA ASP A 8 -6.39 9.06 5.59
C ASP A 8 -6.26 7.53 5.47
N LEU A 9 -5.37 7.05 4.60
CA LEU A 9 -5.07 5.62 4.47
C LEU A 9 -4.43 5.06 5.74
N VAL A 10 -3.47 5.77 6.34
CA VAL A 10 -2.87 5.35 7.62
C VAL A 10 -3.94 5.25 8.70
N ARG A 11 -4.86 6.22 8.80
CA ARG A 11 -5.99 6.13 9.74
C ARG A 11 -6.87 4.91 9.48
N LEU A 12 -7.12 4.57 8.22
CA LEU A 12 -7.90 3.41 7.84
C LEU A 12 -7.20 2.09 8.23
N LEU A 13 -5.87 1.98 8.04
CA LEU A 13 -5.06 0.81 8.40
C LEU A 13 -5.03 0.51 9.92
N HIS A 14 -5.28 1.53 10.74
CA HIS A 14 -5.34 1.41 12.20
C HIS A 14 -6.66 0.82 12.72
N ILE A 15 -7.71 0.70 11.88
CA ILE A 15 -8.99 0.09 12.28
C ILE A 15 -8.80 -1.43 12.36
N LYS A 16 -8.73 -1.98 13.57
CA LYS A 16 -8.47 -3.42 13.80
C LYS A 16 -9.74 -4.23 14.05
N GLU A 17 -10.86 -3.56 14.28
CA GLU A 17 -12.13 -4.18 14.65
C GLU A 17 -12.92 -4.72 13.44
N ASN A 18 -12.49 -4.44 12.21
CA ASN A 18 -13.16 -4.88 10.99
C ASN A 18 -12.35 -5.99 10.28
N ALA A 19 -12.80 -7.24 10.44
CA ALA A 19 -12.13 -8.42 9.86
C ALA A 19 -12.07 -8.40 8.33
N THR A 20 -13.11 -7.91 7.66
CA THR A 20 -13.13 -7.78 6.18
C THR A 20 -12.09 -6.78 5.71
N LEU A 21 -11.97 -5.66 6.43
CA LEU A 21 -10.98 -4.62 6.15
C LEU A 21 -9.55 -5.12 6.40
N GLN A 22 -9.31 -5.86 7.48
CA GLN A 22 -8.01 -6.50 7.72
C GLN A 22 -7.66 -7.50 6.60
N SER A 23 -8.61 -8.36 6.21
CA SER A 23 -8.40 -9.31 5.12
C SER A 23 -8.09 -8.63 3.78
N LEU A 24 -8.72 -7.48 3.48
CA LEU A 24 -8.36 -6.67 2.32
C LEU A 24 -6.89 -6.22 2.39
N PHE A 25 -6.46 -5.68 3.52
CA PHE A 25 -5.10 -5.17 3.68
C PHE A 25 -4.05 -6.28 3.61
N ASP A 26 -4.32 -7.45 4.19
CA ASP A 26 -3.43 -8.60 4.11
C ASP A 26 -3.29 -9.09 2.66
N HIS A 27 -4.41 -9.20 1.93
CA HIS A 27 -4.38 -9.59 0.52
C HIS A 27 -3.67 -8.56 -0.36
N VAL A 28 -3.87 -7.27 -0.13
CA VAL A 28 -3.17 -6.23 -0.90
C VAL A 28 -1.67 -6.23 -0.60
N SER A 29 -1.28 -6.42 0.66
CA SER A 29 0.14 -6.55 1.05
C SER A 29 0.81 -7.70 0.32
N PHE A 30 0.19 -8.88 0.39
CA PHE A 30 0.68 -10.07 -0.30
C PHE A 30 0.75 -9.88 -1.82
N ALA A 31 -0.30 -9.33 -2.43
CA ALA A 31 -0.32 -9.10 -3.88
C ALA A 31 0.75 -8.10 -4.34
N LEU A 32 1.03 -7.06 -3.55
CA LEU A 32 2.11 -6.11 -3.85
C LEU A 32 3.48 -6.78 -3.75
N GLU A 33 3.72 -7.58 -2.72
CA GLU A 33 4.98 -8.32 -2.57
C GLU A 33 5.19 -9.32 -3.70
N ASP A 34 4.15 -10.07 -4.08
CA ASP A 34 4.18 -11.03 -5.18
C ASP A 34 4.46 -10.34 -6.53
N GLU A 35 3.73 -9.25 -6.83
CA GLU A 35 3.91 -8.49 -8.06
C GLU A 35 5.33 -7.91 -8.13
N ILE A 36 5.83 -7.27 -7.06
CA ILE A 36 7.19 -6.73 -7.02
C ILE A 36 8.21 -7.86 -7.20
N SER A 37 8.03 -9.00 -6.54
CA SER A 37 8.94 -10.15 -6.65
C SER A 37 8.97 -10.77 -8.05
N SER A 38 7.90 -10.60 -8.83
CA SER A 38 7.80 -11.06 -10.22
C SER A 38 8.55 -10.18 -11.22
N LEU A 39 8.90 -8.93 -10.86
CA LEU A 39 9.59 -7.99 -11.73
C LEU A 39 11.06 -8.40 -11.98
N PRO A 40 11.70 -7.92 -13.07
CA PRO A 40 13.14 -8.04 -13.25
C PRO A 40 13.90 -7.40 -12.06
N ALA A 41 15.06 -7.97 -11.69
CA ALA A 41 15.85 -7.49 -10.55
C ALA A 41 16.17 -5.98 -10.62
N ASP A 42 16.38 -5.45 -11.82
CA ASP A 42 16.65 -4.02 -12.06
C ASP A 42 15.45 -3.10 -11.78
N GLU A 43 14.23 -3.65 -11.76
CA GLU A 43 12.99 -2.95 -11.45
C GLU A 43 12.58 -3.18 -9.99
N GLN A 44 12.88 -4.36 -9.41
CA GLN A 44 12.64 -4.64 -7.99
C GLN A 44 13.31 -3.59 -7.09
N GLN A 45 14.52 -3.15 -7.44
CA GLN A 45 15.26 -2.10 -6.70
C GLN A 45 14.57 -0.73 -6.71
N TRP A 46 13.52 -0.51 -7.52
CA TRP A 46 12.75 0.73 -7.54
C TRP A 46 11.77 0.83 -6.36
N PHE A 47 11.55 -0.28 -5.65
CA PHE A 47 10.60 -0.41 -4.56
C PHE A 47 11.34 -0.62 -3.23
N PRO A 48 10.86 -0.03 -2.13
CA PRO A 48 11.43 -0.25 -0.82
C PRO A 48 11.04 -1.65 -0.32
N ARG A 49 11.84 -2.20 0.57
CA ARG A 49 11.39 -3.32 1.40
C ARG A 49 10.40 -2.78 2.43
N PHE A 50 9.30 -3.49 2.62
CA PHE A 50 8.29 -3.15 3.62
C PHE A 50 7.86 -4.44 4.33
N SER A 51 7.44 -4.33 5.59
CA SER A 51 6.80 -5.44 6.34
C SER A 51 5.31 -5.17 6.56
N THR A 52 4.90 -3.91 6.42
CA THR A 52 3.51 -3.48 6.50
C THR A 52 3.21 -2.42 5.43
N ILE A 53 1.93 -2.25 5.08
CA ILE A 53 1.49 -1.15 4.20
C ILE A 53 1.83 0.22 4.80
N VAL A 54 1.86 0.35 6.13
CA VAL A 54 2.23 1.61 6.79
C VAL A 54 3.66 2.00 6.43
N ASP A 55 4.60 1.05 6.52
CA ASP A 55 6.01 1.27 6.13
C ASP A 55 6.11 1.69 4.66
N LEU A 56 5.30 1.06 3.79
CA LEU A 56 5.27 1.36 2.37
C LEU A 56 4.72 2.78 2.08
N VAL A 57 3.71 3.23 2.82
CA VAL A 57 3.14 4.59 2.71
C VAL A 57 4.16 5.66 3.12
N GLU A 58 4.93 5.39 4.18
CA GLU A 58 5.99 6.27 4.68
C GLU A 58 7.17 6.34 3.70
N ALA A 59 7.59 5.19 3.14
CA ALA A 59 8.68 5.10 2.17
C ALA A 59 8.28 5.53 0.73
N LEU A 60 7.02 5.88 0.50
CA LEU A 60 6.49 6.20 -0.82
C LEU A 60 7.12 7.45 -1.47
N ASP A 61 7.66 8.37 -0.65
CA ASP A 61 8.28 9.58 -1.15
C ASP A 61 9.76 9.33 -1.49
N GLY A 62 10.12 9.55 -2.75
CA GLY A 62 11.50 9.45 -3.22
C GLY A 62 11.87 8.13 -3.91
N ILE A 63 10.99 7.14 -3.93
CA ILE A 63 11.23 5.87 -4.67
C ILE A 63 10.86 6.01 -6.15
N LYS A 64 11.61 5.33 -7.03
CA LYS A 64 11.35 5.36 -8.48
C LYS A 64 10.01 4.71 -8.85
N GLY A 65 9.60 3.67 -8.11
CA GLY A 65 8.31 2.99 -8.27
C GLY A 65 7.10 3.75 -7.69
N ALA A 66 7.29 4.96 -7.16
CA ALA A 66 6.26 5.65 -6.39
C ALA A 66 4.92 5.86 -7.14
N PRO A 67 4.88 6.14 -8.46
CA PRO A 67 3.61 6.28 -9.16
C PRO A 67 2.75 5.01 -9.15
N ALA A 68 3.37 3.85 -9.39
CA ALA A 68 2.68 2.56 -9.40
C ALA A 68 2.15 2.21 -8.00
N VAL A 69 3.00 2.36 -6.99
CA VAL A 69 2.61 2.12 -5.59
C VAL A 69 1.50 3.09 -5.16
N ARG A 70 1.60 4.39 -5.50
CA ARG A 70 0.55 5.37 -5.18
C ARG A 70 -0.81 4.98 -5.74
N PHE A 71 -0.84 4.48 -6.96
CA PHE A 71 -2.09 4.05 -7.58
C PHE A 71 -2.69 2.85 -6.85
N ALA A 72 -1.89 1.82 -6.56
CA ALA A 72 -2.32 0.65 -5.81
C ALA A 72 -2.85 1.02 -4.42
N LEU A 73 -2.12 1.87 -3.68
CA LEU A 73 -2.53 2.36 -2.36
C LEU A 73 -3.83 3.19 -2.43
N LEU A 74 -4.03 3.98 -3.49
CA LEU A 74 -5.25 4.75 -3.70
C LEU A 74 -6.46 3.85 -3.94
N CYS A 75 -6.30 2.81 -4.76
CA CYS A 75 -7.34 1.81 -4.98
C CYS A 75 -7.68 1.08 -3.68
N MET A 76 -6.68 0.65 -2.91
CA MET A 76 -6.89 0.03 -1.59
C MET A 76 -7.66 0.95 -0.65
N TYR A 77 -7.31 2.24 -0.59
CA TYR A 77 -8.06 3.20 0.23
C TYR A 77 -9.51 3.33 -0.21
N GLN A 78 -9.78 3.44 -1.51
CA GLN A 78 -11.15 3.52 -2.03
C GLN A 78 -11.96 2.28 -1.68
N LEU A 79 -11.37 1.08 -1.83
CA LEU A 79 -12.01 -0.19 -1.46
C LEU A 79 -12.24 -0.27 0.05
N GLY A 80 -11.25 0.08 0.86
CA GLY A 80 -11.39 0.05 2.31
C GLY A 80 -12.41 1.07 2.82
N ARG A 81 -12.53 2.24 2.18
CA ARG A 81 -13.58 3.23 2.46
C ARG A 81 -14.98 2.80 2.04
N TRP A 82 -15.08 1.88 1.09
CA TRP A 82 -16.35 1.27 0.69
C TRP A 82 -16.79 0.15 1.65
N ILE A 83 -15.82 -0.57 2.23
CA ILE A 83 -16.06 -1.65 3.19
C ILE A 83 -16.39 -1.13 4.59
N LEU A 84 -15.74 -0.03 5.00
CA LEU A 84 -15.93 0.62 6.29
C LEU A 84 -17.34 1.23 6.43
#